data_AF-A0A3T0MYC3-F1
#
_entry.id   AF-A0A3T0MYC3-F1
#
_cell.length_a   1.000
_cell.length_b   1.000
_cell.length_c   1.000
_cell.angle_alpha   90.00
_cell.angle_beta   90.00
_cell.angle_gamma   90.00
#
_symmetry.space_group_name_H-M   'P 1'
#
loop_
_entity.id
_entity.type
_entity.pdbx_description
1 polymer ?
#
loop_
_entity_poly.entity_id
_entity_poly.type
_entity_poly.pdbx_seq_one_letter_code
_entity_poly.pdbx_strand_id
1 'polypeptide(L)'
;MRDFFISSLEKLITVVVILMCIAVVVGAGSMMISPQGGILPAIGVLIAGSLYVVLMGGMMYLFLGIHDNTKRTAEATERMAQGG
;
A
#
# COMPACT_ATOMS: atom_id res chain seq x y z
N MET A 1 0.50 7.04 -22.94
CA MET A 1 -0.02 7.83 -21.80
C MET A 1 -0.56 6.96 -20.66
N ARG A 2 -1.28 5.87 -20.93
CA ARG A 2 -1.81 4.95 -19.90
C ARG A 2 -0.74 4.28 -19.03
N ASP A 3 0.36 3.81 -19.62
CA ASP A 3 1.44 3.15 -18.85
C ASP A 3 2.17 4.15 -17.95
N PHE A 4 2.18 5.43 -18.31
CA PHE A 4 2.67 6.50 -17.45
C PHE A 4 1.78 6.69 -16.22
N PHE A 5 0.45 6.66 -16.37
CA PHE A 5 -0.47 6.75 -15.23
C PHE A 5 -0.35 5.56 -14.28
N ILE A 6 -0.33 4.33 -14.80
CA ILE A 6 -0.24 3.12 -13.96
C ILE A 6 1.11 3.09 -13.24
N SER A 7 2.22 3.33 -13.95
CA SER A 7 3.55 3.38 -13.33
C SER A 7 3.69 4.52 -12.31
N SER A 8 3.04 5.66 -12.55
CA SER A 8 3.06 6.78 -11.60
C SER A 8 2.22 6.50 -10.37
N LEU A 9 1.07 5.82 -10.52
CA LEU A 9 0.24 5.38 -9.39
C LEU A 9 0.99 4.35 -8.53
N GLU A 10 1.67 3.38 -9.14
CA GLU A 10 2.49 2.42 -8.38
C GLU A 10 3.60 3.12 -7.56
N LYS A 11 4.31 4.07 -8.18
CA LYS A 11 5.32 4.88 -7.49
C LYS A 11 4.72 5.74 -6.39
N LEU A 12 3.56 6.35 -6.64
CA LEU A 12 2.84 7.16 -5.66
C LEU A 12 2.42 6.32 -4.46
N ILE A 13 1.86 5.12 -4.69
CA ILE A 13 1.48 4.18 -3.62
C ILE A 13 2.72 3.79 -2.82
N THR A 14 3.83 3.49 -3.48
CA THR A 14 5.10 3.19 -2.82
C THR A 14 5.54 4.32 -1.89
N VAL A 15 5.51 5.57 -2.37
CA VAL A 15 5.82 6.75 -1.57
C VAL A 15 4.87 6.90 -0.38
N VAL A 16 3.56 6.70 -0.59
CA VAL A 16 2.55 6.77 0.48
C VAL A 16 2.81 5.70 1.53
N VAL A 17 3.12 4.46 1.15
CA VAL A 17 3.44 3.37 2.09
C VAL A 17 4.69 3.69 2.90
N ILE A 18 5.73 4.22 2.27
CA ILE A 18 6.95 4.67 2.97
C ILE A 18 6.61 5.76 3.99
N LEU A 19 5.81 6.76 3.62
CA LEU A 19 5.38 7.82 4.52
C LEU A 19 4.54 7.27 5.69
N MET A 20 3.67 6.29 5.45
CA MET A 20 2.91 5.64 6.51
C MET A 20 3.84 4.88 7.48
N CYS A 21 4.84 4.16 6.98
CA CYS A 21 5.84 3.52 7.83
C CYS A 21 6.58 4.53 8.72
N ILE A 22 7.00 5.66 8.15
CA ILE A 22 7.64 6.75 8.90
C ILE A 22 6.67 7.28 9.97
N ALA A 23 5.40 7.50 9.62
CA ALA A 23 4.39 7.97 10.57
C ALA A 23 4.18 7.00 11.75
N VAL A 24 4.23 5.68 11.51
CA VAL A 24 4.14 4.68 12.58
C VAL A 24 5.35 4.75 13.52
N VAL A 25 6.56 4.85 12.96
CA VAL A 25 7.80 4.94 13.76
C VAL A 25 7.83 6.24 14.57
N VAL A 26 7.50 7.38 13.95
CA VAL A 26 7.41 8.68 14.62
C VAL A 26 6.31 8.67 15.68
N GLY A 27 5.15 8.08 15.38
CA GLY A 27 4.05 7.91 16.32
C GLY A 27 4.48 7.10 17.55
N ALA A 28 5.11 5.96 17.36
CA ALA A 28 5.64 5.15 18.45
C ALA A 28 6.70 5.89 19.27
N GLY A 29 7.64 6.59 18.61
CA GLY A 29 8.65 7.42 19.27
C GLY A 29 8.03 8.54 20.11
N SER A 30 6.99 9.21 19.59
CA SER A 30 6.26 10.25 20.31
C SER A 30 5.55 9.71 21.56
N MET A 31 5.04 8.48 21.50
CA MET A 31 4.44 7.80 22.65
C MET A 31 5.45 7.42 23.72
N MET A 32 6.73 7.26 23.41
CA MET A 32 7.75 6.98 24.43
C MET A 32 8.14 8.22 25.23
N ILE A 33 8.09 9.41 24.63
CA ILE A 33 8.49 10.68 25.25
C ILE A 33 7.30 11.44 25.87
N SER A 34 6.07 10.99 25.63
CA SER A 34 4.86 11.63 26.13
C SER A 34 4.69 11.43 27.65
N PRO A 35 4.22 12.45 28.41
CA PRO A 35 3.94 12.31 29.85
C PRO A 35 2.88 11.26 30.20
N GLN A 36 1.93 11.00 29.29
CA GLN A 36 0.92 9.93 29.40
C GLN A 36 1.32 8.67 28.63
N GLY A 37 2.53 8.65 28.10
CA GLY A 37 3.08 7.60 27.26
C GLY A 37 3.83 6.51 28.03
N GLY A 38 4.61 5.75 27.29
CA GLY A 38 5.46 4.68 27.83
C GLY A 38 5.74 3.58 26.81
N ILE A 39 6.48 2.56 27.23
CA ILE A 39 6.86 1.43 26.37
C ILE A 39 5.62 0.66 25.88
N LEU A 40 4.66 0.42 26.78
CA LEU A 40 3.49 -0.39 26.44
C LEU A 40 2.56 0.29 25.40
N PRO A 41 2.19 1.59 25.55
CA PRO A 41 1.50 2.32 24.48
C PRO A 41 2.28 2.41 23.17
N ALA A 42 3.61 2.58 23.22
CA ALA A 42 4.44 2.64 22.01
C ALA A 42 4.44 1.32 21.24
N ILE A 43 4.52 0.17 21.93
CA ILE A 43 4.36 -1.16 21.33
C ILE A 43 2.97 -1.30 20.71
N GLY A 44 1.93 -0.81 21.39
CA GLY A 44 0.57 -0.79 20.84
C GLY A 44 0.48 -0.02 19.52
N VAL A 45 1.12 1.16 19.43
CA VAL A 45 1.20 1.94 18.18
C VAL A 45 1.97 1.21 17.10
N LEU A 46 3.08 0.55 17.41
CA LEU A 46 3.85 -0.22 16.43
C LEU A 46 3.01 -1.37 15.86
N ILE A 47 2.32 -2.13 16.71
CA ILE A 47 1.50 -3.26 16.27
C ILE A 47 0.29 -2.77 15.46
N ALA A 48 -0.52 -1.87 16.01
CA ALA A 48 -1.72 -1.38 15.33
C ALA A 48 -1.38 -0.60 14.05
N GLY A 49 -0.34 0.24 14.11
CA GLY A 49 0.15 1.02 12.99
C GLY A 49 0.69 0.14 11.86
N SER A 50 1.55 -0.84 12.18
CA SER A 50 2.08 -1.75 11.14
C SER A 50 0.98 -2.61 10.51
N LEU A 51 0.03 -3.13 11.30
CA LEU A 51 -1.15 -3.83 10.77
C LEU A 51 -1.95 -2.94 9.83
N TYR A 52 -2.17 -1.67 10.21
CA TYR A 52 -2.85 -0.70 9.36
C TYR A 52 -2.08 -0.44 8.05
N VAL A 53 -0.76 -0.29 8.09
CA VAL A 53 0.07 -0.12 6.89
C VAL A 53 -0.02 -1.33 5.96
N VAL A 54 0.04 -2.54 6.51
CA VAL A 54 -0.06 -3.78 5.72
C VAL A 54 -1.43 -3.88 5.06
N LEU A 55 -2.51 -3.63 5.81
CA LEU A 55 -3.87 -3.67 5.26
C LEU A 55 -4.07 -2.59 4.21
N MET A 56 -3.76 -1.33 4.53
CA MET A 56 -4.00 -0.21 3.63
C MET A 56 -3.10 -0.27 2.39
N GLY A 57 -1.79 -0.42 2.58
CA GLY A 57 -0.83 -0.56 1.48
C GLY A 57 -1.12 -1.81 0.64
N GLY A 58 -1.41 -2.94 1.27
CA GLY A 58 -1.79 -4.19 0.61
C GLY A 58 -3.03 -4.01 -0.26
N MET A 59 -4.07 -3.35 0.24
CA MET A 59 -5.28 -3.05 -0.54
C MET A 59 -4.98 -2.15 -1.75
N MET A 60 -4.16 -1.10 -1.57
CA MET A 60 -3.79 -0.20 -2.67
C MET A 60 -3.06 -0.96 -3.81
N TYR A 61 -2.09 -1.81 -3.48
CA TYR A 61 -1.41 -2.64 -4.48
C TYR A 61 -2.32 -3.72 -5.07
N LEU A 62 -3.22 -4.29 -4.27
CA LEU A 62 -4.19 -5.29 -4.74
C LEU A 62 -5.11 -4.71 -5.81
N PHE A 63 -5.58 -3.47 -5.67
CA PHE A 63 -6.38 -2.81 -6.71
C PHE A 63 -5.62 -2.62 -8.02
N LEU A 64 -4.35 -2.20 -7.95
CA LEU A 64 -3.50 -2.13 -9.15
C LEU A 64 -3.31 -3.52 -9.78
N GLY A 65 -3.04 -4.54 -8.97
CA GLY A 65 -2.87 -5.90 -9.43
C GLY A 65 -4.13 -6.47 -10.10
N ILE A 66 -5.32 -6.19 -9.56
CA ILE A 66 -6.60 -6.57 -10.18
C ILE A 66 -6.73 -5.89 -11.55
N HIS A 67 -6.49 -4.59 -11.63
CA HIS A 67 -6.57 -3.86 -12.90
C HIS A 67 -5.67 -4.48 -13.97
N ASP A 68 -4.41 -4.77 -13.63
CA ASP A 68 -3.45 -5.34 -14.57
C ASP A 68 -3.81 -6.77 -14.98
N ASN A 69 -4.30 -7.58 -14.05
CA ASN A 69 -4.77 -8.93 -14.34
C ASN A 69 -6.01 -8.92 -15.25
N THR A 70 -7.01 -8.07 -14.96
CA THR A 70 -8.21 -7.92 -15.80
C THR A 70 -7.84 -7.47 -17.22
N LYS A 71 -6.91 -6.54 -17.36
CA LYS A 71 -6.41 -6.10 -18.66
C LYS A 71 -5.74 -7.24 -19.44
N ARG A 72 -4.85 -8.00 -18.80
CA ARG A 72 -4.19 -9.16 -19.42
C ARG A 72 -5.19 -10.22 -19.86
N THR A 73 -6.23 -10.46 -19.06
CA THR A 73 -7.32 -11.38 -19.43
C THR A 73 -8.08 -10.87 -20.65
N ALA A 74 -8.45 -9.58 -20.70
CA ALA A 74 -9.14 -9.01 -21.85
C ALA A 74 -8.30 -9.11 -23.14
N GLU A 75 -7.01 -8.76 -23.08
CA GLU A 75 -6.10 -8.89 -24.23
C GLU A 75 -5.94 -10.35 -24.68
N ALA A 76 -5.91 -11.31 -23.76
CA ALA A 76 -5.86 -12.73 -24.09
C ALA A 76 -7.15 -13.19 -24.77
N THR A 77 -8.32 -12.76 -24.29
CA THR A 77 -9.62 -13.07 -24.89
C THR A 77 -9.74 -12.48 -26.30
N GLU A 78 -9.31 -11.23 -26.52
CA GLU A 78 -9.30 -10.61 -27.85
C GLU A 78 -8.43 -11.39 -28.84
N ARG A 79 -7.24 -11.83 -28.41
CA ARG A 79 -6.36 -12.67 -29.25
C ARG A 79 -6.97 -14.03 -29.59
N MET A 80 -7.67 -14.64 -28.65
CA MET A 80 -8.39 -15.89 -28.91
C MET A 80 -9.54 -15.68 -29.91
N ALA A 81 -10.26 -14.57 -29.80
CA ALA A 81 -11.34 -14.22 -30.72
C ALA A 81 -10.85 -13.85 -32.14
N GLN A 82 -9.59 -13.39 -32.28
CA GLN A 82 -8.96 -13.08 -33.57
C GLN A 82 -8.21 -14.26 -34.18
N GLY A 83 -8.01 -15.35 -33.42
CA GLY A 83 -7.17 -16.51 -33.77
C GLY A 83 -7.90 -17.85 -33.83
N GLY A 84 -9.24 -17.84 -33.95
CA GLY A 84 -10.08 -19.00 -34.31
C GLY A 84 -10.99 -18.62 -35.48
#